data_AF-A0A7V5SC95-F1
#
_entry.id   AF-A0A7V5SC95-F1
#
_cell.length_a   1.000
_cell.length_b   1.000
_cell.length_c   1.000
_cell.angle_alpha   90.00
_cell.angle_beta   90.00
_cell.angle_gamma   90.00
#
_symmetry.space_group_name_H-M   'P 1'
#
loop_
_entity.id
_entity.type
_entity.pdbx_description
1 polymer ?
#
loop_
_entity_poly.entity_id
_entity_poly.type
_entity_poly.pdbx_seq_one_letter_code
_entity_poly.pdbx_strand_id
1 'polypeptide(L)'
;MHRLKALWNEIPFPTYAGLVVQGYAVWASLTGAAHAGYALWGGVIGSWLIGADFQRFTGPLQYAAAFLGNALLAIALPYSWTGRLGLALPALLLFALALTIRQRYMHRFTYTRYLWAEPLMIGVGAGLLLLMGQLEGAIPWEALAASLPGVIISGGYIQDAPHIAAGAAGGYAVKVGDMAPDFALPSTDGGKVYRLSDFRGKNPVLLLFVRGDWCPGCHMMLRTYEKNKERFYAKNVVILGIGPDPLGVNLAMIKRLGVSFQMLADDRFEVIRRYGNAYQNTFLQKTAAGYEAGVPLPAAYLIDKEGIVRYISSAEYVGEFLDPTTIFPVLETLEAGVPLGQLT
;
A
#
# COMPACT_ATOMS: atom_id res chain seq x y z
N MET A 1 9.94 24.65 -7.81
CA MET A 1 9.16 23.40 -7.74
C MET A 1 9.96 22.19 -7.24
N HIS A 2 11.14 21.86 -7.79
CA HIS A 2 11.92 20.67 -7.38
C HIS A 2 12.34 20.67 -5.89
N ARG A 3 12.79 21.80 -5.34
CA ARG A 3 13.16 21.92 -3.91
C ARG A 3 11.96 21.79 -2.95
N LEU A 4 10.79 22.33 -3.34
CA LEU A 4 9.54 22.16 -2.58
C LEU A 4 9.07 20.71 -2.59
N LYS A 5 9.19 20.03 -3.74
CA LYS A 5 8.87 18.59 -3.86
C LYS A 5 9.85 17.71 -3.05
N ALA A 6 11.13 18.08 -3.01
CA ALA A 6 12.13 17.41 -2.17
C ALA A 6 11.88 17.62 -0.67
N LEU A 7 11.62 18.86 -0.24
CA LEU A 7 11.27 19.18 1.15
C LEU A 7 9.98 18.46 1.60
N TRP A 8 8.98 18.42 0.72
CA TRP A 8 7.72 17.67 0.93
C TRP A 8 7.92 16.15 0.92
N ASN A 9 9.02 15.64 0.37
CA ASN A 9 9.32 14.20 0.43
C ASN A 9 10.08 13.81 1.71
N GLU A 10 10.71 14.76 2.40
CA GLU A 10 11.45 14.52 3.65
C GLU A 10 10.61 14.77 4.90
N ILE A 11 9.67 15.71 4.84
CA ILE A 11 8.84 16.11 5.97
C ILE A 11 7.36 15.87 5.60
N PRO A 12 6.58 15.12 6.40
CA PRO A 12 5.14 14.93 6.21
C PRO A 12 4.37 16.19 6.61
N PHE A 13 4.66 17.30 5.93
CA PHE A 13 4.12 18.62 6.21
C PHE A 13 2.59 18.66 6.14
N PRO A 14 1.92 18.09 5.10
CA PRO A 14 0.46 18.01 5.10
C PRO A 14 -0.11 17.27 6.31
N THR A 15 0.52 16.18 6.76
CA THR A 15 0.09 15.47 7.97
C THR A 15 0.15 16.37 9.21
N TYR A 16 1.26 17.08 9.43
CA TYR A 16 1.40 18.00 10.55
C TYR A 16 0.44 19.18 10.47
N ALA A 17 0.31 19.79 9.28
CA ALA A 17 -0.63 20.87 9.03
C ALA A 17 -2.07 20.41 9.31
N GLY A 18 -2.44 19.21 8.87
CA GLY A 18 -3.77 18.65 9.12
C GLY A 18 -4.06 18.46 10.61
N LEU A 19 -3.09 17.96 11.39
CA LEU A 19 -3.21 17.85 12.84
C LEU A 19 -3.37 19.19 13.55
N VAL A 20 -2.62 20.21 13.12
CA VAL A 20 -2.75 21.57 13.68
C VAL A 20 -4.14 22.15 13.39
N VAL A 21 -4.62 22.01 12.16
CA VAL A 21 -5.95 22.52 11.76
C VAL A 21 -7.06 21.81 12.56
N GLN A 22 -6.96 20.50 12.77
CA GLN A 22 -7.91 19.74 13.60
C GLN A 22 -7.82 20.10 15.09
N GLY A 23 -6.62 20.29 15.63
CA GLY A 23 -6.43 20.71 17.02
C GLY A 23 -7.07 22.09 17.28
N TYR A 24 -6.89 23.02 16.35
CA TYR A 24 -7.55 24.33 16.40
C TYR A 24 -9.07 24.22 16.30
N ALA A 25 -9.59 23.38 15.39
CA ALA A 25 -11.03 23.14 15.26
C ALA A 25 -11.65 22.65 16.58
N VAL A 26 -11.01 21.71 17.26
CA VAL A 26 -11.51 21.21 18.56
C VAL A 26 -11.46 22.29 19.62
N TRP A 27 -10.34 23.02 19.73
CA TRP A 27 -10.24 24.12 20.68
C TRP A 27 -11.30 25.20 20.45
N ALA A 28 -11.52 25.60 19.20
CA ALA A 28 -12.53 26.61 18.84
C ALA A 28 -13.96 26.13 19.16
N SER A 29 -14.23 24.83 18.95
CA SER A 29 -15.53 24.22 19.28
C SER A 29 -15.78 24.16 20.79
N LEU A 30 -14.75 23.84 21.58
CA LEU A 30 -14.85 23.73 23.04
C LEU A 30 -14.94 25.09 23.74
N THR A 31 -14.30 26.11 23.20
CA THR A 31 -14.22 27.44 23.82
C THR A 31 -15.28 28.42 23.33
N GLY A 32 -16.07 28.05 22.30
CA GLY A 32 -17.02 28.96 21.67
C GLY A 32 -16.34 30.17 21.02
N ALA A 33 -15.08 30.01 20.58
CA ALA A 33 -14.29 31.08 19.99
C ALA A 33 -14.98 31.67 18.75
N ALA A 34 -14.62 32.91 18.40
CA ALA A 34 -15.01 33.50 17.12
C ALA A 34 -14.66 32.52 15.98
N HIS A 35 -15.59 32.30 15.06
CA HIS A 35 -15.49 31.29 13.99
C HIS A 35 -15.71 29.82 14.38
N ALA A 36 -16.30 29.51 15.55
CA ALA A 36 -16.71 28.14 15.90
C ALA A 36 -17.55 27.44 14.81
N GLY A 37 -18.34 28.19 14.02
CA GLY A 37 -19.06 27.65 12.86
C GLY A 37 -18.17 27.08 11.73
N TYR A 38 -16.90 27.46 11.67
CA TYR A 38 -15.91 26.96 10.70
C TYR A 38 -15.03 25.84 11.26
N ALA A 39 -15.10 25.56 12.56
CA ALA A 39 -14.30 24.52 13.19
C ALA A 39 -14.53 23.14 12.53
N LEU A 40 -15.78 22.84 12.18
CA LEU A 40 -16.14 21.62 11.46
C LEU A 40 -15.39 21.47 10.14
N TRP A 41 -15.34 22.54 9.34
CA TRP A 41 -14.60 22.58 8.08
C TRP A 41 -13.08 22.49 8.29
N GLY A 42 -12.56 23.05 9.38
CA GLY A 42 -11.19 22.81 9.82
C GLY A 42 -10.90 21.31 10.03
N GLY A 43 -11.80 20.59 10.70
CA GLY A 43 -11.68 19.15 10.87
C GLY A 43 -11.69 18.38 9.55
N VAL A 44 -12.58 18.76 8.61
CA VAL A 44 -12.65 18.16 7.26
C VAL A 44 -11.34 18.40 6.52
N ILE A 45 -10.91 19.66 6.40
CA ILE A 45 -9.68 20.05 5.70
C ILE A 45 -8.46 19.34 6.31
N GLY A 46 -8.39 19.25 7.64
CA GLY A 46 -7.30 18.54 8.31
C GLY A 46 -7.27 17.04 7.96
N SER A 47 -8.44 16.41 7.83
CA SER A 47 -8.54 14.99 7.44
C SER A 47 -8.06 14.76 6.01
N TRP A 48 -8.39 15.68 5.10
CA TRP A 48 -7.91 15.66 3.72
C TRP A 48 -6.40 15.88 3.61
N LEU A 49 -5.83 16.79 4.41
CA LEU A 49 -4.39 17.03 4.46
C LEU A 49 -3.60 15.82 4.98
N ILE A 50 -4.12 15.14 6.03
CA ILE A 50 -3.55 13.88 6.53
C ILE A 50 -3.64 12.77 5.47
N GLY A 51 -4.76 12.72 4.73
CA GLY A 51 -4.94 11.79 3.60
C GLY A 51 -4.03 12.08 2.41
N ALA A 52 -3.61 13.32 2.18
CA ALA A 52 -2.76 13.68 1.04
C ALA A 52 -1.36 13.05 1.09
N ASP A 53 -0.82 12.82 2.30
CA ASP A 53 0.46 12.12 2.50
C ASP A 53 0.30 10.59 2.57
N PHE A 54 -0.91 10.05 2.39
CA PHE A 54 -1.20 8.63 2.63
C PHE A 54 -0.28 7.69 1.83
N GLN A 55 0.06 8.08 0.60
CA GLN A 55 0.89 7.27 -0.29
C GLN A 55 2.37 7.23 0.10
N ARG A 56 2.84 8.11 1.00
CA ARG A 56 4.28 8.29 1.28
C ARG A 56 4.76 7.64 2.58
N PHE A 57 3.91 7.56 3.62
CA PHE A 57 4.31 7.04 4.93
C PHE A 57 3.22 6.20 5.63
N THR A 58 3.12 4.91 5.33
CA THR A 58 2.28 3.96 6.11
C THR A 58 2.91 3.61 7.48
N GLY A 59 3.38 4.59 8.25
CA GLY A 59 4.07 4.43 9.53
C GLY A 59 3.20 4.68 10.78
N PRO A 60 3.69 4.34 12.00
CA PRO A 60 2.94 4.49 13.25
C PRO A 60 2.49 5.93 13.56
N LEU A 61 3.26 6.92 13.14
CA LEU A 61 2.94 8.34 13.34
C LEU A 61 1.72 8.77 12.50
N GLN A 62 1.68 8.37 11.23
CA GLN A 62 0.55 8.68 10.35
C GLN A 62 -0.70 7.89 10.76
N TYR A 63 -0.51 6.72 11.39
CA TYR A 63 -1.58 5.98 12.06
C TYR A 63 -2.19 6.77 13.22
N ALA A 64 -1.35 7.25 14.13
CA ALA A 64 -1.81 8.07 15.23
C ALA A 64 -2.52 9.32 14.69
N ALA A 65 -1.98 9.96 13.66
CA ALA A 65 -2.54 11.17 13.08
C ALA A 65 -3.92 10.97 12.44
N ALA A 66 -4.12 9.91 11.64
CA ALA A 66 -5.40 9.62 11.02
C ALA A 66 -6.47 9.25 12.07
N PHE A 67 -6.09 8.47 13.09
CA PHE A 67 -7.00 8.12 14.19
C PHE A 67 -7.40 9.35 15.01
N LEU A 68 -6.41 10.12 15.46
CA LEU A 68 -6.61 11.37 16.18
C LEU A 68 -7.47 12.34 15.36
N GLY A 69 -7.24 12.46 14.06
CA GLY A 69 -7.99 13.38 13.23
C GLY A 69 -9.47 13.07 13.08
N ASN A 70 -9.83 11.79 12.89
CA ASN A 70 -11.22 11.38 12.86
C ASN A 70 -11.89 11.49 14.25
N ALA A 71 -11.15 11.22 15.32
CA ALA A 71 -11.64 11.40 16.68
C ALA A 71 -11.87 12.89 17.03
N LEU A 72 -10.97 13.77 16.59
CA LEU A 72 -11.09 15.23 16.77
C LEU A 72 -12.23 15.81 15.93
N LEU A 73 -12.47 15.28 14.72
CA LEU A 73 -13.64 15.64 13.91
C LEU A 73 -14.96 15.31 14.64
N ALA A 74 -15.03 14.18 15.35
CA ALA A 74 -16.19 13.82 16.15
C ALA A 74 -16.46 14.80 17.30
N ILE A 75 -15.39 15.36 17.88
CA ILE A 75 -15.48 16.36 18.96
C ILE A 75 -15.86 17.74 18.40
N ALA A 76 -15.45 18.05 17.16
CA ALA A 76 -15.72 19.32 16.48
C ALA A 76 -17.12 19.40 15.83
N LEU A 77 -17.93 18.33 15.91
CA LEU A 77 -19.33 18.38 15.48
C LEU A 77 -20.09 19.40 16.34
N PRO A 78 -20.88 20.31 15.72
CA PRO A 78 -21.45 21.46 16.42
C PRO A 78 -22.30 21.05 17.62
N TYR A 79 -22.30 21.88 18.67
CA TYR A 79 -23.04 21.66 19.93
C TYR A 79 -24.57 21.49 19.75
N SER A 80 -25.13 21.90 18.61
CA SER A 80 -26.52 21.57 18.25
C SER A 80 -26.76 20.07 18.00
N TRP A 81 -25.68 19.30 17.86
CA TRP A 81 -25.65 17.85 17.64
C TRP A 81 -25.20 17.08 18.91
N THR A 82 -24.69 17.75 19.96
CA THR A 82 -24.21 17.07 21.18
C THR A 82 -25.33 16.47 22.02
N GLY A 83 -26.57 16.97 21.90
CA GLY A 83 -27.77 16.28 22.42
C GLY A 83 -28.18 15.04 21.61
N ARG A 84 -27.45 14.72 20.53
CA ARG A 84 -27.84 13.79 19.46
C ARG A 84 -26.71 12.82 19.06
N LEU A 85 -25.75 12.62 19.96
CA LEU A 85 -24.54 11.78 19.81
C LEU A 85 -24.82 10.28 19.55
N GLY A 86 -26.07 9.83 19.63
CA GLY A 86 -26.43 8.41 19.62
C GLY A 86 -25.94 7.63 18.40
N LEU A 87 -26.13 8.15 17.19
CA LEU A 87 -25.75 7.48 15.94
C LEU A 87 -24.48 8.07 15.29
N ALA A 88 -24.15 9.33 15.58
CA ALA A 88 -22.95 9.99 15.07
C ALA A 88 -21.65 9.40 15.63
N LEU A 89 -21.60 9.14 16.94
CA LEU A 89 -20.40 8.61 17.58
C LEU A 89 -20.06 7.18 17.09
N PRO A 90 -21.01 6.22 17.03
CA PRO A 90 -20.75 4.91 16.43
C PRO A 90 -20.32 4.98 14.97
N ALA A 91 -20.93 5.86 14.16
CA ALA A 91 -20.55 6.03 12.76
C ALA A 91 -19.09 6.51 12.61
N LEU A 92 -18.68 7.50 13.38
CA LEU A 92 -17.32 8.04 13.36
C LEU A 92 -16.29 7.08 13.95
N LEU A 93 -16.65 6.32 14.98
CA LEU A 93 -15.83 5.23 15.49
C LEU A 93 -15.67 4.13 14.45
N LEU A 94 -16.70 3.80 13.67
CA LEU A 94 -16.60 2.84 12.56
C LEU A 94 -15.67 3.36 11.45
N PHE A 95 -15.75 4.64 11.08
CA PHE A 95 -14.81 5.23 10.13
C PHE A 95 -13.37 5.23 10.64
N ALA A 96 -13.16 5.62 11.90
CA ALA A 96 -11.85 5.59 12.54
C ALA A 96 -11.32 4.14 12.61
N LEU A 97 -12.16 3.18 12.99
CA LEU A 97 -11.81 1.77 13.07
C LEU A 97 -11.50 1.18 11.68
N ALA A 98 -12.25 1.56 10.64
CA ALA A 98 -11.99 1.12 9.27
C ALA A 98 -10.59 1.55 8.82
N LEU A 99 -10.24 2.82 9.02
CA LEU A 99 -8.92 3.37 8.71
C LEU A 99 -7.82 2.73 9.57
N THR A 100 -8.11 2.47 10.84
CA THR A 100 -7.17 1.88 11.82
C THR A 100 -6.87 0.41 11.51
N ILE A 101 -7.90 -0.40 11.27
CA ILE A 101 -7.77 -1.82 10.93
C ILE A 101 -6.97 -1.95 9.65
N ARG A 102 -7.30 -1.14 8.64
CA ARG A 102 -6.55 -1.08 7.39
C ARG A 102 -5.07 -0.77 7.61
N GLN A 103 -4.74 0.25 8.40
CA GLN A 103 -3.35 0.65 8.61
C GLN A 103 -2.56 -0.39 9.40
N ARG A 104 -3.14 -0.96 10.46
CA ARG A 104 -2.45 -1.92 11.34
C ARG A 104 -2.38 -3.31 10.74
N TYR A 105 -3.42 -3.72 10.02
CA TYR A 105 -3.61 -5.07 9.52
C TYR A 105 -3.72 -5.08 7.98
N MET A 106 -3.02 -4.16 7.30
CA MET A 106 -3.04 -4.05 5.84
C MET A 106 -2.73 -5.39 5.14
N HIS A 107 -1.71 -6.10 5.66
CA HIS A 107 -1.32 -7.45 5.22
C HIS A 107 -2.44 -8.48 5.34
N ARG A 108 -3.42 -8.25 6.22
CA ARG A 108 -4.52 -9.16 6.52
C ARG A 108 -5.86 -8.70 5.96
N PHE A 109 -6.05 -7.44 5.56
CA PHE A 109 -7.36 -6.90 5.12
C PHE A 109 -7.36 -6.27 3.73
N THR A 110 -6.28 -5.63 3.30
CA THR A 110 -6.31 -4.73 2.12
C THR A 110 -6.01 -5.45 0.81
N TYR A 111 -5.60 -6.73 0.87
CA TYR A 111 -5.28 -7.56 -0.29
C TYR A 111 -5.62 -9.05 -0.09
N THR A 112 -6.48 -9.36 0.87
CA THR A 112 -6.86 -10.73 1.27
C THR A 112 -8.37 -10.93 1.16
N ARG A 113 -8.87 -12.09 1.62
CA ARG A 113 -10.29 -12.48 1.69
C ARG A 113 -11.25 -11.49 2.39
N TYR A 114 -10.72 -10.44 3.04
CA TYR A 114 -11.48 -9.46 3.82
C TYR A 114 -11.53 -8.06 3.16
N LEU A 115 -11.28 -7.95 1.86
CA LEU A 115 -11.34 -6.66 1.12
C LEU A 115 -12.70 -5.94 1.27
N TRP A 116 -13.78 -6.69 1.54
CA TRP A 116 -15.12 -6.15 1.78
C TRP A 116 -15.27 -5.45 3.15
N ALA A 117 -14.41 -5.73 4.12
CA ALA A 117 -14.59 -5.28 5.50
C ALA A 117 -14.49 -3.75 5.62
N GLU A 118 -13.51 -3.13 4.95
CA GLU A 118 -13.35 -1.68 4.97
C GLU A 118 -14.51 -0.95 4.25
N PRO A 119 -14.85 -1.28 2.99
CA PRO A 119 -16.01 -0.72 2.31
C PRO A 119 -17.32 -0.92 3.09
N LEU A 120 -17.47 -2.06 3.76
CA LEU A 120 -18.63 -2.31 4.62
C LEU A 120 -18.65 -1.36 5.83
N MET A 121 -17.53 -1.21 6.55
CA MET A 121 -17.48 -0.30 7.71
C MET A 121 -17.71 1.16 7.30
N ILE A 122 -17.14 1.60 6.17
CA ILE A 122 -17.38 2.93 5.58
C ILE A 122 -18.84 3.08 5.19
N GLY A 123 -19.42 2.07 4.51
CA GLY A 123 -20.81 2.08 4.07
C GLY A 123 -21.80 2.08 5.24
N VAL A 124 -21.56 1.28 6.28
CA VAL A 124 -22.36 1.26 7.51
C VAL A 124 -22.23 2.59 8.24
N GLY A 125 -21.02 3.16 8.36
CA GLY A 125 -20.81 4.49 8.94
C GLY A 125 -21.60 5.57 8.20
N ALA A 126 -21.55 5.58 6.86
CA ALA A 126 -22.31 6.51 6.04
C ALA A 126 -23.83 6.30 6.18
N GLY A 127 -24.28 5.05 6.22
CA GLY A 127 -25.68 4.69 6.43
C GLY A 127 -26.22 5.16 7.78
N LEU A 128 -25.43 5.04 8.85
CA LEU A 128 -25.78 5.55 10.18
C LEU A 128 -25.90 7.08 10.19
N LEU A 129 -25.00 7.79 9.50
CA LEU A 129 -25.08 9.25 9.34
C LEU A 129 -26.32 9.69 8.54
N LEU A 130 -26.68 8.94 7.49
CA LEU A 130 -27.88 9.21 6.70
C LEU A 130 -29.17 8.90 7.48
N LEU A 131 -29.20 7.79 8.22
CA LEU A 131 -30.33 7.42 9.08
C LEU A 131 -30.55 8.47 10.18
N MET A 132 -29.47 8.91 10.83
CA MET A 132 -29.52 10.04 11.76
C MET A 132 -30.10 11.28 11.08
N GLY A 133 -29.63 11.61 9.87
CA GLY A 133 -30.14 12.75 9.13
C GLY A 133 -31.63 12.67 8.78
N GLN A 134 -32.16 11.47 8.54
CA GLN A 134 -33.59 11.24 8.36
C GLN A 134 -34.39 11.39 9.66
N LEU A 135 -33.89 10.85 10.76
CA LEU A 135 -34.55 10.92 12.08
C LEU A 135 -34.58 12.36 12.61
N GLU A 136 -33.60 13.18 12.24
CA GLU A 136 -33.39 14.51 12.82
C GLU A 136 -33.69 15.66 11.84
N GLY A 137 -34.01 15.35 10.59
CA GLY A 137 -34.33 16.31 9.54
C GLY A 137 -33.14 17.12 9.01
N ALA A 138 -31.90 16.69 9.30
CA ALA A 138 -30.69 17.38 8.85
C ALA A 138 -29.55 16.37 8.54
N ILE A 139 -29.09 16.33 7.30
CA ILE A 139 -28.03 15.41 6.86
C ILE A 139 -26.64 16.02 7.17
N PRO A 140 -25.72 15.30 7.84
CA PRO A 140 -24.36 15.78 8.12
C PRO A 140 -23.46 15.68 6.89
N TRP A 141 -23.62 16.61 5.95
CA TRP A 141 -22.87 16.60 4.69
C TRP A 141 -21.35 16.69 4.90
N GLU A 142 -20.93 17.35 5.98
CA GLU A 142 -19.53 17.55 6.33
C GLU A 142 -18.88 16.27 6.84
N ALA A 143 -19.59 15.49 7.66
CA ALA A 143 -19.12 14.19 8.11
C ALA A 143 -19.03 13.18 6.95
N LEU A 144 -19.99 13.23 6.01
CA LEU A 144 -19.92 12.45 4.77
C LEU A 144 -18.73 12.89 3.90
N ALA A 145 -18.50 14.19 3.74
CA ALA A 145 -17.37 14.72 2.97
C ALA A 145 -15.99 14.36 3.57
N ALA A 146 -15.89 14.26 4.89
CA ALA A 146 -14.66 13.81 5.56
C ALA A 146 -14.32 12.34 5.28
N SER A 147 -15.31 11.51 4.95
CA SER A 147 -15.11 10.08 4.63
C SER A 147 -14.66 9.81 3.19
N LEU A 148 -14.80 10.79 2.28
CA LEU A 148 -14.50 10.63 0.85
C LEU A 148 -13.05 10.21 0.55
N PRO A 149 -12.00 10.71 1.22
CA PRO A 149 -10.65 10.21 1.01
C PRO A 149 -10.54 8.70 1.26
N GLY A 150 -11.21 8.17 2.28
CA GLY A 150 -11.29 6.73 2.54
C GLY A 150 -11.95 5.99 1.38
N VAL A 151 -13.09 6.47 0.90
CA VAL A 151 -13.82 5.91 -0.25
C VAL A 151 -12.98 5.89 -1.53
N ILE A 152 -12.29 6.99 -1.84
CA ILE A 152 -11.43 7.09 -3.05
C ILE A 152 -10.30 6.07 -2.97
N ILE A 153 -9.67 5.96 -1.81
CA ILE A 153 -8.56 5.06 -1.59
C ILE A 153 -9.02 3.59 -1.63
N SER A 154 -10.12 3.24 -0.97
CA SER A 154 -10.71 1.88 -1.03
C SER A 154 -11.24 1.55 -2.42
N GLY A 155 -11.80 2.53 -3.12
CA GLY A 155 -12.31 2.42 -4.48
C GLY A 155 -11.24 1.99 -5.47
N GLY A 156 -10.01 2.53 -5.36
CA GLY A 156 -8.89 2.10 -6.20
C GLY A 156 -8.57 0.60 -6.06
N TYR A 157 -8.64 0.05 -4.85
CA TYR A 157 -8.39 -1.39 -4.63
C TYR A 157 -9.55 -2.26 -5.07
N ILE A 158 -10.79 -1.82 -4.85
CA ILE A 158 -11.99 -2.52 -5.36
C ILE A 158 -11.99 -2.53 -6.89
N GLN A 159 -11.56 -1.45 -7.53
CA GLN A 159 -11.40 -1.39 -8.99
C GLN A 159 -10.29 -2.31 -9.47
N ASP A 160 -9.15 -2.32 -8.79
CA ASP A 160 -8.02 -3.17 -9.17
C ASP A 160 -8.32 -4.66 -8.93
N ALA A 161 -9.12 -5.02 -7.91
CA ALA A 161 -9.32 -6.41 -7.49
C ALA A 161 -9.88 -7.33 -8.60
N PRO A 162 -10.93 -6.97 -9.38
CA PRO A 162 -11.39 -7.75 -10.52
C PRO A 162 -10.33 -7.89 -11.62
N HIS A 163 -9.54 -6.84 -11.87
CA HIS A 163 -8.49 -6.88 -12.89
C HIS A 163 -7.31 -7.76 -12.45
N ILE A 164 -6.95 -7.69 -11.17
CA ILE A 164 -5.93 -8.57 -10.59
C ILE A 164 -6.46 -10.00 -10.56
N ALA A 165 -7.71 -10.24 -10.17
CA ALA A 165 -8.31 -11.57 -10.16
C ALA A 165 -8.43 -12.16 -11.58
N ALA A 166 -8.79 -11.35 -12.58
CA ALA A 166 -8.85 -11.78 -13.98
C ALA A 166 -7.45 -12.05 -14.56
N GLY A 167 -6.45 -11.23 -14.22
CA GLY A 167 -5.05 -11.48 -14.56
C GLY A 167 -4.49 -12.71 -13.85
N ALA A 168 -4.85 -12.91 -12.58
CA ALA A 168 -4.51 -14.07 -11.76
C ALA A 168 -5.16 -15.35 -12.25
N ALA A 169 -6.40 -15.28 -12.78
CA ALA A 169 -7.11 -16.42 -13.36
C ALA A 169 -6.40 -16.98 -14.62
N GLY A 170 -5.60 -16.15 -15.31
CA GLY A 170 -4.68 -16.61 -16.37
C GLY A 170 -3.35 -17.16 -15.85
N GLY A 171 -3.04 -16.97 -14.57
CA GLY A 171 -1.73 -17.21 -13.96
C GLY A 171 -0.68 -16.19 -14.42
N TYR A 172 0.43 -16.11 -13.67
CA TYR A 172 1.64 -15.50 -14.23
C TYR A 172 2.13 -16.34 -15.42
N ALA A 173 2.82 -15.70 -16.37
CA ALA A 173 3.37 -16.42 -17.53
C ALA A 173 4.41 -17.47 -17.11
N VAL A 174 5.12 -17.20 -16.01
CA VAL A 174 6.10 -18.09 -15.39
C VAL A 174 5.44 -18.89 -14.28
N LYS A 175 5.71 -20.20 -14.22
CA LYS A 175 5.16 -21.13 -13.22
C LYS A 175 6.25 -21.72 -12.34
N VAL A 176 5.85 -22.24 -11.18
CA VAL A 176 6.74 -23.05 -10.34
C VAL A 176 7.19 -24.27 -11.14
N GLY A 177 8.49 -24.53 -11.17
CA GLY A 177 9.13 -25.57 -11.98
C GLY A 177 9.76 -25.06 -13.28
N ASP A 178 9.39 -23.86 -13.75
CA ASP A 178 9.96 -23.30 -14.97
C ASP A 178 11.36 -22.74 -14.75
N MET A 179 12.17 -22.75 -15.81
CA MET A 179 13.39 -21.95 -15.86
C MET A 179 13.02 -20.46 -15.86
N ALA A 180 13.55 -19.72 -14.89
CA ALA A 180 13.29 -18.29 -14.77
C ALA A 180 13.84 -17.54 -16.01
N PRO A 181 13.02 -16.71 -16.69
CA PRO A 181 13.48 -15.93 -17.83
C PRO A 181 14.63 -15.00 -17.44
N ASP A 182 15.72 -15.07 -18.21
CA ASP A 182 16.89 -14.25 -17.96
C ASP A 182 16.63 -12.77 -18.31
N PHE A 183 17.40 -11.88 -17.68
CA PHE A 183 17.34 -10.44 -17.88
C PHE A 183 18.69 -9.79 -17.63
N ALA A 184 18.83 -8.53 -18.07
CA ALA A 184 19.97 -7.68 -17.74
C ALA A 184 19.43 -6.28 -17.43
N LEU A 185 19.43 -5.89 -16.15
CA LEU A 185 18.86 -4.60 -15.72
C LEU A 185 19.86 -3.79 -14.90
N PRO A 186 19.88 -2.45 -15.05
CA PRO A 186 20.69 -1.57 -14.22
C PRO A 186 20.13 -1.52 -12.78
N SER A 187 21.04 -1.49 -11.82
CA SER A 187 20.78 -1.56 -10.39
C SER A 187 21.12 -0.26 -9.66
N THR A 188 20.47 -0.04 -8.52
CA THR A 188 20.81 1.03 -7.56
C THR A 188 22.23 0.93 -6.99
N ASP A 189 22.94 -0.18 -7.22
CA ASP A 189 24.35 -0.37 -6.92
C ASP A 189 25.24 0.34 -7.95
N GLY A 190 25.27 1.68 -7.88
CA GLY A 190 26.11 2.51 -8.76
C GLY A 190 25.80 2.37 -10.26
N GLY A 191 24.61 1.89 -10.63
CA GLY A 191 24.24 1.64 -12.03
C GLY A 191 24.75 0.31 -12.59
N LYS A 192 25.32 -0.57 -11.75
CA LYS A 192 25.77 -1.89 -12.16
C LYS A 192 24.63 -2.68 -12.82
N VAL A 193 24.92 -3.33 -13.95
CA VAL A 193 23.96 -4.20 -14.62
C VAL A 193 24.02 -5.59 -13.99
N TYR A 194 22.89 -6.06 -13.49
CA TYR A 194 22.72 -7.40 -12.94
C TYR A 194 22.06 -8.30 -13.97
N ARG A 195 22.64 -9.49 -14.21
CA ARG A 195 21.98 -10.56 -14.95
C ARG A 195 21.51 -11.64 -14.01
N LEU A 196 20.33 -12.20 -14.25
CA LEU A 196 19.86 -13.32 -13.43
C LEU A 196 20.79 -14.52 -13.57
N SER A 197 21.31 -14.75 -14.79
CA SER A 197 22.31 -15.78 -15.07
C SER A 197 23.57 -15.69 -14.20
N ASP A 198 23.94 -14.51 -13.70
CA ASP A 198 25.18 -14.31 -12.93
C ASP A 198 25.16 -15.03 -11.58
N PHE A 199 23.97 -15.35 -11.08
CA PHE A 199 23.71 -16.02 -9.80
C PHE A 199 23.61 -17.53 -9.91
N ARG A 200 23.45 -18.07 -11.13
CA ARG A 200 23.34 -19.52 -11.36
C ARG A 200 24.57 -20.25 -10.83
N GLY A 201 24.34 -21.36 -10.13
CA GLY A 201 25.35 -22.15 -9.44
C GLY A 201 25.94 -21.52 -8.17
N LYS A 202 25.55 -20.28 -7.82
CA LYS A 202 26.12 -19.54 -6.67
C LYS A 202 25.09 -19.30 -5.59
N ASN A 203 23.98 -18.66 -5.94
CA ASN A 203 22.99 -18.15 -5.00
C ASN A 203 21.57 -18.40 -5.50
N PRO A 204 20.62 -18.81 -4.64
CA PRO A 204 19.21 -18.60 -4.91
C PRO A 204 18.92 -17.09 -4.99
N VAL A 205 17.92 -16.72 -5.77
CA VAL A 205 17.52 -15.32 -5.98
C VAL A 205 16.06 -15.15 -5.63
N LEU A 206 15.77 -14.17 -4.77
CA LEU A 206 14.43 -13.70 -4.46
C LEU A 206 14.16 -12.42 -5.24
N LEU A 207 13.27 -12.48 -6.23
CA LEU A 207 12.83 -11.31 -7.00
C LEU A 207 11.55 -10.74 -6.40
N LEU A 208 11.54 -9.42 -6.18
CA LEU A 208 10.40 -8.67 -5.66
C LEU A 208 9.92 -7.66 -6.71
N PHE A 209 8.87 -8.01 -7.46
CA PHE A 209 8.27 -7.11 -8.43
C PHE A 209 7.43 -6.05 -7.72
N VAL A 210 7.61 -4.77 -8.09
CA VAL A 210 6.84 -3.64 -7.56
C VAL A 210 6.09 -2.93 -8.67
N ARG A 211 4.95 -2.30 -8.32
CA ARG A 211 4.24 -1.42 -9.26
C ARG A 211 5.00 -0.14 -9.55
N GLY A 212 5.81 0.34 -8.60
CA GLY A 212 6.54 1.60 -8.65
C GLY A 212 6.52 2.33 -7.30
N ASP A 213 7.18 3.48 -7.22
CA ASP A 213 7.36 4.25 -5.99
C ASP A 213 6.07 4.91 -5.47
N TRP A 214 5.03 4.99 -6.28
CA TRP A 214 3.73 5.51 -5.82
C TRP A 214 2.91 4.46 -5.05
N CYS A 215 3.30 3.18 -5.09
CA CYS A 215 2.53 2.05 -4.58
C CYS A 215 2.79 1.81 -3.07
N PRO A 216 1.80 2.08 -2.19
CA PRO A 216 2.01 1.94 -0.74
C PRO A 216 2.16 0.47 -0.31
N GLY A 217 1.46 -0.45 -0.98
CA GLY A 217 1.62 -1.88 -0.76
C GLY A 217 3.04 -2.36 -1.10
N CYS A 218 3.66 -1.77 -2.12
CA CYS A 218 5.02 -2.09 -2.53
C CYS A 218 6.04 -1.55 -1.53
N HIS A 219 5.84 -0.35 -0.97
CA HIS A 219 6.67 0.17 0.13
C HIS A 219 6.61 -0.75 1.36
N MET A 220 5.42 -1.23 1.70
CA MET A 220 5.24 -2.19 2.78
C MET A 220 5.96 -3.50 2.50
N MET A 221 5.83 -4.05 1.28
CA MET A 221 6.55 -5.24 0.84
C MET A 221 8.06 -5.07 1.06
N LEU A 222 8.65 -4.03 0.47
CA LEU A 222 10.10 -3.80 0.54
C LEU A 222 10.59 -3.67 1.99
N ARG A 223 9.85 -2.96 2.85
CA ARG A 223 10.19 -2.85 4.29
C ARG A 223 10.03 -4.16 5.04
N THR A 224 9.05 -4.99 4.69
CA THR A 224 8.85 -6.30 5.33
C THR A 224 9.99 -7.25 4.97
N TYR A 225 10.43 -7.27 3.70
CA TYR A 225 11.59 -8.05 3.29
C TYR A 225 12.88 -7.52 3.90
N GLU A 226 13.06 -6.20 4.00
CA GLU A 226 14.21 -5.59 4.67
C GLU A 226 14.30 -6.04 6.13
N LYS A 227 13.18 -6.07 6.86
CA LYS A 227 13.13 -6.57 8.25
C LYS A 227 13.49 -8.04 8.38
N ASN A 228 13.26 -8.84 7.34
CA ASN A 228 13.53 -10.28 7.33
C ASN A 228 14.82 -10.65 6.56
N LYS A 229 15.56 -9.67 6.04
CA LYS A 229 16.68 -9.91 5.10
C LYS A 229 17.75 -10.83 5.67
N GLU A 230 18.06 -10.70 6.97
CA GLU A 230 19.09 -11.51 7.61
C GLU A 230 18.75 -13.00 7.58
N ARG A 231 17.46 -13.35 7.63
CA ARG A 231 17.02 -14.75 7.53
C ARG A 231 17.23 -15.30 6.12
N PHE A 232 17.04 -14.47 5.09
CA PHE A 232 17.32 -14.84 3.70
C PHE A 232 18.83 -14.92 3.43
N TYR A 233 19.60 -13.96 3.95
CA TYR A 233 21.06 -13.92 3.81
C TYR A 233 21.75 -15.07 4.53
N ALA A 234 21.23 -15.50 5.70
CA ALA A 234 21.70 -16.70 6.38
C ALA A 234 21.56 -17.97 5.52
N LYS A 235 20.62 -17.98 4.58
CA LYS A 235 20.41 -19.03 3.57
C LYS A 235 21.06 -18.73 2.21
N ASN A 236 21.96 -17.74 2.18
CA ASN A 236 22.70 -17.29 1.00
C ASN A 236 21.80 -16.81 -0.17
N VAL A 237 20.56 -16.38 0.12
CA VAL A 237 19.61 -15.88 -0.87
C VAL A 237 19.92 -14.42 -1.19
N VAL A 238 20.01 -14.08 -2.47
CA VAL A 238 20.14 -12.69 -2.93
C VAL A 238 18.76 -12.11 -3.15
N ILE A 239 18.48 -10.94 -2.56
CA ILE A 239 17.21 -10.23 -2.73
C ILE A 239 17.39 -9.12 -3.76
N LEU A 240 16.54 -9.08 -4.79
CA LEU A 240 16.51 -8.04 -5.82
C LEU A 240 15.07 -7.57 -6.02
N GLY A 241 14.82 -6.28 -5.89
CA GLY A 241 13.55 -5.71 -6.32
C GLY A 241 13.58 -5.29 -7.79
N ILE A 242 12.45 -5.36 -8.49
CA ILE A 242 12.32 -4.97 -9.90
C ILE A 242 11.09 -4.08 -10.04
N GLY A 243 11.25 -2.89 -10.63
CA GLY A 243 10.14 -1.97 -10.86
C GLY A 243 10.26 -1.22 -12.20
N PRO A 244 9.16 -0.63 -12.69
CA PRO A 244 9.14 0.07 -13.97
C PRO A 244 9.78 1.46 -13.90
N ASP A 245 10.03 1.97 -12.69
CA ASP A 245 10.54 3.32 -12.52
C ASP A 245 12.03 3.42 -12.93
N PRO A 246 12.45 4.58 -13.47
CA PRO A 246 13.85 4.83 -13.79
C PRO A 246 14.76 4.68 -12.58
N LEU A 247 16.03 4.37 -12.82
CA LEU A 247 17.02 4.08 -11.78
C LEU A 247 17.11 5.17 -10.69
N GLY A 248 17.06 6.45 -11.06
CA GLY A 248 17.11 7.56 -10.11
C GLY A 248 15.91 7.60 -9.14
N VAL A 249 14.72 7.19 -9.61
CA VAL A 249 13.51 7.09 -8.78
C VAL A 249 13.64 5.91 -7.82
N ASN A 250 14.08 4.75 -8.32
CA ASN A 250 14.32 3.57 -7.48
C ASN A 250 15.36 3.84 -6.38
N LEU A 251 16.45 4.56 -6.71
CA LEU A 251 17.48 4.96 -5.74
C LEU A 251 16.91 5.86 -4.64
N ALA A 252 16.12 6.87 -5.03
CA ALA A 252 15.46 7.76 -4.07
C ALA A 252 14.47 6.99 -3.19
N MET A 253 13.72 6.05 -3.76
CA MET A 253 12.78 5.19 -3.05
C MET A 253 13.49 4.35 -1.98
N ILE A 254 14.49 3.54 -2.33
CA ILE A 254 15.15 2.66 -1.34
C ILE A 254 15.81 3.45 -0.22
N LYS A 255 16.40 4.62 -0.54
CA LYS A 255 16.99 5.52 0.46
C LYS A 255 15.92 6.05 1.42
N ARG A 256 14.78 6.50 0.90
CA ARG A 256 13.65 6.98 1.72
C ARG A 256 13.02 5.86 2.56
N LEU A 257 12.98 4.64 2.03
CA LEU A 257 12.37 3.50 2.72
C LEU A 257 13.30 2.84 3.74
N GLY A 258 14.61 3.10 3.68
CA GLY A 258 15.62 2.43 4.50
C GLY A 258 15.88 1.00 4.05
N VAL A 259 15.75 0.72 2.75
CA VAL A 259 15.94 -0.59 2.15
C VAL A 259 17.39 -0.72 1.67
N SER A 260 18.04 -1.82 2.05
CA SER A 260 19.47 -2.05 1.84
C SER A 260 19.80 -2.94 0.65
N PHE A 261 18.86 -3.80 0.24
CA PHE A 261 18.99 -4.59 -0.98
C PHE A 261 18.70 -3.75 -2.22
N GLN A 262 19.14 -4.25 -3.37
CA GLN A 262 19.15 -3.47 -4.61
C GLN A 262 17.81 -3.50 -5.35
N MET A 263 17.47 -2.37 -5.98
CA MET A 263 16.37 -2.27 -6.93
C MET A 263 16.91 -2.19 -8.35
N LEU A 264 16.31 -2.96 -9.26
CA LEU A 264 16.59 -2.97 -10.68
C LEU A 264 15.52 -2.15 -11.42
N ALA A 265 15.96 -1.33 -12.38
CA ALA A 265 15.07 -0.51 -13.19
C ALA A 265 14.72 -1.23 -14.50
N ASP A 266 13.46 -1.65 -14.64
CA ASP A 266 12.86 -2.15 -15.88
C ASP A 266 12.07 -1.04 -16.57
N ASP A 267 12.75 0.05 -16.92
CA ASP A 267 12.14 1.26 -17.49
C ASP A 267 11.46 1.05 -18.85
N ARG A 268 11.81 -0.04 -19.55
CA ARG A 268 11.19 -0.49 -20.80
C ARG A 268 10.04 -1.49 -20.59
N PHE A 269 9.80 -1.88 -19.34
CA PHE A 269 8.72 -2.78 -18.95
C PHE A 269 8.82 -4.16 -19.63
N GLU A 270 10.04 -4.57 -20.00
CA GLU A 270 10.29 -5.79 -20.78
C GLU A 270 10.31 -7.03 -19.90
N VAL A 271 10.96 -6.94 -18.73
CA VAL A 271 11.10 -8.05 -17.79
C VAL A 271 9.76 -8.31 -17.09
N ILE A 272 9.08 -7.25 -16.66
CA ILE A 272 7.74 -7.32 -16.05
C ILE A 272 6.76 -8.05 -17.00
N ARG A 273 6.75 -7.71 -18.29
CA ARG A 273 5.95 -8.43 -19.30
C ARG A 273 6.40 -9.86 -19.49
N ARG A 274 7.70 -10.12 -19.56
CA ARG A 274 8.24 -11.48 -19.79
C ARG A 274 7.88 -12.44 -18.66
N TYR A 275 7.79 -11.95 -17.43
CA TYR A 275 7.33 -12.74 -16.28
C TYR A 275 5.79 -12.82 -16.19
N GLY A 276 5.06 -12.07 -17.03
CA GLY A 276 3.60 -12.00 -16.99
C GLY A 276 3.05 -11.22 -15.78
N ASN A 277 3.88 -10.37 -15.16
CA ASN A 277 3.52 -9.63 -13.96
C ASN A 277 2.85 -8.30 -14.31
N ALA A 278 1.89 -8.27 -15.23
CA ALA A 278 1.21 -7.04 -15.63
C ALA A 278 -0.25 -7.27 -15.99
N TYR A 279 -1.10 -6.29 -15.67
CA TYR A 279 -2.51 -6.25 -16.07
C TYR A 279 -2.84 -4.94 -16.77
N GLN A 280 -3.98 -4.93 -17.46
CA GLN A 280 -4.49 -3.77 -18.18
C GLN A 280 -5.48 -3.02 -17.29
N ASN A 281 -5.26 -1.72 -17.11
CA ASN A 281 -6.20 -0.82 -16.43
C ASN A 281 -6.23 0.51 -17.18
N THR A 282 -7.26 0.69 -18.01
CA THR A 282 -7.36 1.85 -18.90
C THR A 282 -7.36 3.19 -18.17
N PHE A 283 -7.83 3.24 -16.92
CA PHE A 283 -7.77 4.46 -16.12
C PHE A 283 -6.33 4.76 -15.73
N LEU A 284 -5.66 3.83 -15.05
CA LEU A 284 -4.27 4.02 -14.61
C LEU A 284 -3.32 4.25 -15.79
N GLN A 285 -3.51 3.55 -16.90
CA GLN A 285 -2.70 3.73 -18.12
C GLN A 285 -2.87 5.12 -18.76
N LYS A 286 -4.03 5.76 -18.58
CA LYS A 286 -4.30 7.12 -19.08
C LYS A 286 -3.88 8.21 -18.09
N THR A 287 -3.91 7.92 -16.79
CA THR A 287 -3.69 8.93 -15.74
C THR A 287 -2.31 8.88 -15.09
N ALA A 288 -1.61 7.74 -15.18
CA ALA A 288 -0.29 7.55 -14.59
C ALA A 288 0.77 7.43 -15.71
N ALA A 289 1.74 8.34 -15.71
CA ALA A 289 2.83 8.35 -16.67
C ALA A 289 3.74 7.12 -16.50
N GLY A 290 4.15 6.49 -17.61
CA GLY A 290 5.04 5.32 -17.60
C GLY A 290 4.32 3.97 -17.48
N TYR A 291 2.98 3.95 -17.55
CA TYR A 291 2.16 2.74 -17.47
C TYR A 291 1.44 2.45 -18.79
N GLU A 292 1.81 3.10 -19.89
CA GLU A 292 1.16 2.97 -21.19
C GLU A 292 1.16 1.52 -21.70
N ALA A 293 2.14 0.72 -21.27
CA ALA A 293 2.28 -0.69 -21.62
C ALA A 293 1.56 -1.68 -20.67
N GLY A 294 1.01 -1.21 -19.56
CA GLY A 294 0.41 -2.04 -18.51
C GLY A 294 0.77 -1.58 -17.09
N VAL A 295 0.04 -2.11 -16.11
CA VAL A 295 0.30 -1.88 -14.69
C VAL A 295 0.97 -3.13 -14.10
N PRO A 296 2.15 -3.04 -13.46
CA PRO A 296 2.77 -4.22 -12.86
C PRO A 296 1.92 -4.79 -11.74
N LEU A 297 1.97 -6.11 -11.59
CA LEU A 297 1.49 -6.83 -10.43
C LEU A 297 2.65 -7.04 -9.47
N PRO A 298 2.51 -6.67 -8.18
CA PRO A 298 3.50 -7.04 -7.19
C PRO A 298 3.53 -8.55 -7.05
N ALA A 299 4.74 -9.09 -6.94
CA ALA A 299 4.95 -10.53 -6.84
C ALA A 299 6.32 -10.82 -6.23
N ALA A 300 6.40 -11.91 -5.47
CA ALA A 300 7.66 -12.47 -5.00
C ALA A 300 7.93 -13.79 -5.72
N TYR A 301 9.13 -13.94 -6.28
CA TYR A 301 9.59 -15.17 -6.93
C TYR A 301 10.83 -15.68 -6.22
N LEU A 302 10.84 -16.94 -5.79
CA LEU A 302 12.06 -17.61 -5.36
C LEU A 302 12.60 -18.47 -6.49
N ILE A 303 13.84 -18.22 -6.86
CA ILE A 303 14.57 -18.94 -7.90
C ILE A 303 15.75 -19.65 -7.24
N ASP A 304 15.94 -20.93 -7.50
CA ASP A 304 17.07 -21.69 -6.96
C ASP A 304 18.39 -21.44 -7.71
N LYS A 305 19.44 -22.16 -7.32
CA LYS A 305 20.78 -22.01 -7.92
C LYS A 305 20.83 -22.53 -9.35
N GLU A 306 19.95 -23.46 -9.72
CA GLU A 306 19.83 -24.02 -11.05
C GLU A 306 19.08 -23.06 -12.00
N GLY A 307 18.45 -22.02 -11.45
CA GLY A 307 17.66 -21.04 -12.18
C GLY A 307 16.19 -21.42 -12.31
N ILE A 308 15.72 -22.41 -11.55
CA ILE A 308 14.34 -22.88 -11.57
C ILE A 308 13.51 -22.12 -10.54
N VAL A 309 12.31 -21.72 -10.93
CA VAL A 309 11.34 -21.06 -10.06
C VAL A 309 10.77 -22.09 -9.08
N ARG A 310 10.93 -21.83 -7.78
CA ARG A 310 10.49 -22.71 -6.68
C ARG A 310 9.30 -22.19 -5.91
N TYR A 311 9.07 -20.88 -5.96
CA TYR A 311 7.91 -20.24 -5.34
C TYR A 311 7.52 -19.01 -6.13
N ILE A 312 6.21 -18.75 -6.19
CA ILE A 312 5.62 -17.53 -6.70
C ILE A 312 4.49 -17.15 -5.73
N SER A 313 4.50 -15.92 -5.20
CA SER A 313 3.38 -15.43 -4.39
C SER A 313 2.11 -15.40 -5.21
N SER A 314 0.98 -15.91 -4.72
CA SER A 314 -0.23 -16.02 -5.51
C SER A 314 -0.75 -14.66 -5.99
N ALA A 315 -1.10 -14.57 -7.28
CA ALA A 315 -1.84 -13.44 -7.83
C ALA A 315 -3.29 -13.40 -7.33
N GLU A 316 -3.85 -14.55 -6.93
CA GLU A 316 -5.21 -14.67 -6.36
C GLU A 316 -5.24 -14.14 -4.92
N TYR A 317 -4.15 -14.36 -4.17
CA TYR A 317 -3.94 -13.80 -2.84
C TYR A 317 -2.98 -12.63 -2.93
N VAL A 318 -3.49 -11.50 -3.43
CA VAL A 318 -2.72 -10.27 -3.62
C VAL A 318 -1.95 -9.86 -2.36
N GLY A 319 -2.32 -10.27 -1.15
CA GLY A 319 -1.57 -9.97 0.08
C GLY A 319 -0.36 -10.87 0.34
N GLU A 320 -0.25 -12.01 -0.32
CA GLU A 320 0.77 -13.03 -0.05
C GLU A 320 2.19 -12.52 -0.34
N PHE A 321 2.36 -11.63 -1.33
CA PHE A 321 3.66 -11.00 -1.57
C PHE A 321 4.16 -10.17 -0.37
N LEU A 322 3.31 -9.83 0.58
CA LEU A 322 3.70 -9.10 1.79
C LEU A 322 4.21 -10.04 2.91
N ASP A 323 3.98 -11.34 2.79
CA ASP A 323 4.29 -12.31 3.83
C ASP A 323 5.51 -13.17 3.43
N PRO A 324 6.73 -12.83 3.88
CA PRO A 324 7.91 -13.64 3.59
C PRO A 324 7.86 -15.01 4.28
N THR A 325 6.95 -15.27 5.22
CA THR A 325 6.94 -16.52 5.99
C THR A 325 6.57 -17.73 5.14
N THR A 326 5.82 -17.53 4.06
CA THR A 326 5.46 -18.58 3.08
C THR A 326 6.65 -19.10 2.29
N ILE A 327 7.75 -18.33 2.22
CA ILE A 327 8.94 -18.67 1.42
C ILE A 327 9.90 -19.57 2.20
N PHE A 328 9.96 -19.46 3.53
CA PHE A 328 10.94 -20.21 4.34
C PHE A 328 10.77 -21.73 4.27
N PRO A 329 9.55 -22.31 4.31
CA PRO A 329 9.38 -23.76 4.14
C PRO A 329 9.92 -24.28 2.80
N VAL A 330 9.79 -23.49 1.72
CA VAL A 330 10.33 -23.83 0.41
C VAL A 330 11.86 -23.81 0.44
N LEU A 331 12.47 -22.80 1.08
CA LEU A 331 13.93 -22.73 1.24
C LEU A 331 14.49 -23.90 2.07
N GLU A 332 13.81 -24.29 3.15
CA GLU A 332 14.20 -25.44 3.98
C GLU A 332 14.16 -26.75 3.18
N THR A 333 13.16 -26.90 2.31
CA THR A 333 13.02 -28.05 1.41
C THR A 333 14.17 -28.13 0.40
N LEU A 334 14.58 -26.99 -0.15
CA LEU A 334 15.71 -26.89 -1.08
C LEU A 334 17.04 -27.22 -0.40
N GLU A 335 17.24 -26.77 0.85
CA GLU A 335 18.43 -27.11 1.65
C GLU A 335 18.49 -28.60 2.01
N ALA A 336 17.33 -29.21 2.29
CA ALA A 336 17.22 -30.63 2.62
C ALA A 336 17.36 -31.56 1.40
N GLY A 337 17.36 -31.02 0.16
CA GLY A 337 17.40 -31.81 -1.07
C GLY A 337 16.12 -32.62 -1.34
N VAL A 338 14.99 -32.23 -0.74
CA VAL A 338 13.71 -32.95 -0.86
C VAL A 338 12.92 -32.43 -2.08
N PRO A 339 12.39 -33.32 -2.95
CA PRO A 339 11.58 -32.91 -4.09
C PRO A 339 10.26 -32.23 -3.67
N LEU A 340 9.94 -31.08 -4.28
CA LEU A 340 8.79 -30.22 -3.93
C LEU A 340 7.40 -30.85 -4.08
N GLY A 341 7.27 -32.01 -4.72
CA GLY A 341 5.99 -32.69 -4.96
C GLY A 341 5.28 -33.25 -3.72
N GLN A 342 5.82 -33.05 -2.52
CA GLN A 342 5.25 -33.51 -1.25
C GLN A 342 4.67 -32.39 -0.37
N LEU A 343 4.67 -31.14 -0.85
CA LEU A 343 4.07 -29.99 -0.16
C LEU A 343 2.73 -29.64 -0.84
N THR A 344 1.69 -30.44 -0.59
CA THR A 344 0.30 -30.12 -0.96
C THR A 344 -0.54 -29.89 0.27
#